data_AF-A0A1I7M7G3-F1
#
_entry.id   AF-A0A1I7M7G3-F1
#
_cell.length_a   1.000
_cell.length_b   1.000
_cell.length_c   1.000
_cell.angle_alpha   90.00
_cell.angle_beta   90.00
_cell.angle_gamma   90.00
#
_symmetry.space_group_name_H-M   'P 1'
#
loop_
_entity.id
_entity.type
_entity.pdbx_description
1 polymer ?
#
loop_
_entity_poly.entity_id
_entity_poly.type
_entity_poly.pdbx_seq_one_letter_code
_entity_poly.pdbx_strand_id
1 'polypeptide(L)'
;MKQTNPRRKPKAAREYGSHELRQPPVDLFGDVVVTNDDLFDWVAAISPAHLHERAYALYVQRYDVAGKVRTAKLHGDFEALTARPGRPWHARLALHAIL
;
A
#
# COMPACT_ATOMS: atom_id res chain seq x y z
N MET A 1 27.88 -16.95 53.21
CA MET A 1 27.09 -16.07 52.31
C MET A 1 26.61 -16.91 51.13
N LYS A 2 25.30 -17.04 50.93
CA LYS A 2 24.71 -17.88 49.86
C LYS A 2 24.61 -17.05 48.57
N GLN A 3 25.25 -17.50 47.49
CA GLN A 3 25.14 -16.85 46.18
C GLN A 3 23.82 -17.29 45.51
N THR A 4 22.95 -16.33 45.21
CA THR A 4 21.68 -16.55 44.51
C THR A 4 21.90 -16.48 43.00
N ASN A 5 21.69 -17.60 42.32
CA ASN A 5 21.78 -17.73 40.86
C ASN A 5 20.57 -17.01 40.19
N PRO A 6 20.76 -16.00 39.32
CA PRO A 6 19.63 -15.35 38.66
C PRO A 6 19.05 -16.27 37.59
N ARG A 7 17.82 -16.71 37.82
CA ARG A 7 17.00 -17.52 36.90
C ARG A 7 16.90 -16.82 35.54
N ARG A 8 17.66 -17.28 34.54
CA ARG A 8 17.53 -16.83 33.13
C ARG A 8 16.08 -17.03 32.70
N LYS A 9 15.37 -15.94 32.40
CA LYS A 9 14.05 -16.00 31.77
C LYS A 9 14.18 -16.74 30.44
N PRO A 10 13.24 -17.64 30.08
CA PRO A 10 13.24 -18.22 28.75
C PRO A 10 13.14 -17.09 27.72
N LYS A 11 14.06 -17.10 26.76
CA LYS A 11 14.07 -16.17 25.62
C LYS A 11 12.69 -16.30 24.98
N ALA A 12 11.93 -15.20 24.94
CA ALA A 12 10.60 -15.17 24.37
C ALA A 12 10.63 -15.91 23.03
N ALA A 13 9.71 -16.86 22.85
CA ALA A 13 9.55 -17.58 21.60
C ALA A 13 9.58 -16.53 20.49
N ARG A 14 10.47 -16.71 19.51
CA ARG A 14 10.50 -15.88 18.31
C ARG A 14 9.05 -15.83 17.84
N GLU A 15 8.43 -14.66 17.94
CA GLU A 15 7.23 -14.36 17.19
C GLU A 15 7.65 -14.62 15.75
N TYR A 16 7.21 -15.76 15.21
CA TYR A 16 7.07 -15.89 13.78
C TYR A 16 6.02 -14.85 13.46
N GLY A 17 6.46 -13.60 13.27
CA GLY A 17 5.64 -12.56 12.72
C GLY A 17 5.15 -13.16 11.43
N SER A 18 3.91 -13.62 11.45
CA SER A 18 3.21 -13.95 10.25
C SER A 18 3.28 -12.66 9.45
N HIS A 19 4.16 -12.65 8.46
CA HIS A 19 3.88 -11.90 7.25
C HIS A 19 2.63 -12.56 6.71
N GLU A 20 1.48 -12.29 7.36
CA GLU A 20 0.18 -12.33 6.74
C GLU A 20 0.36 -11.41 5.55
N LEU A 21 0.80 -11.99 4.44
CA LEU A 21 0.62 -11.45 3.11
C LEU A 21 -0.89 -11.30 3.05
N ARG A 22 -1.37 -10.12 3.46
CA ARG A 22 -2.77 -9.73 3.48
C ARG A 22 -3.14 -9.79 2.02
N GLN A 23 -3.61 -10.96 1.58
CA GLN A 23 -3.86 -11.15 0.16
C GLN A 23 -4.86 -10.08 -0.21
N PRO A 24 -4.56 -9.27 -1.25
CA PRO A 24 -5.47 -8.22 -1.63
C PRO A 24 -6.82 -8.88 -1.93
N PRO A 25 -7.95 -8.23 -1.61
CA PRO A 25 -9.26 -8.78 -1.91
C PRO A 25 -9.32 -9.11 -3.40
N VAL A 26 -9.45 -10.40 -3.71
CA VAL A 26 -9.61 -10.91 -5.06
C VAL A 26 -11.09 -11.17 -5.30
N ASP A 27 -11.54 -10.88 -6.52
CA ASP A 27 -12.86 -11.23 -7.01
C ASP A 27 -12.98 -12.76 -7.13
N LEU A 28 -14.19 -13.26 -7.36
CA LEU A 28 -14.52 -14.68 -7.55
C LEU A 28 -13.71 -15.36 -8.68
N PHE A 29 -13.07 -14.56 -9.54
CA PHE A 29 -12.22 -14.99 -10.64
C PHE A 29 -10.72 -14.88 -10.37
N GLY A 30 -10.31 -14.49 -9.15
CA GLY A 30 -8.91 -14.33 -8.77
C GLY A 30 -8.29 -12.99 -9.18
N ASP A 31 -9.08 -12.07 -9.73
CA ASP A 31 -8.65 -10.72 -10.09
C ASP A 31 -8.62 -9.80 -8.87
N VAL A 32 -7.57 -9.00 -8.73
CA VAL A 32 -7.51 -8.02 -7.63
C VAL A 32 -8.55 -6.93 -7.82
N VAL A 33 -9.43 -6.80 -6.81
CA VAL A 33 -10.51 -5.82 -6.80
C VAL A 33 -9.94 -4.41 -6.63
N VAL A 34 -10.30 -3.55 -7.57
CA VAL A 34 -10.01 -2.11 -7.53
C VAL A 34 -11.34 -1.37 -7.44
N THR A 35 -11.54 -0.68 -6.33
CA THR A 35 -12.75 0.09 -6.02
C THR A 35 -12.54 1.58 -6.33
N ASN A 36 -13.62 2.35 -6.37
CA ASN A 36 -13.54 3.81 -6.53
C ASN A 36 -12.81 4.48 -5.35
N ASP A 37 -12.95 3.95 -4.14
CA ASP A 37 -12.25 4.46 -2.96
C ASP A 37 -10.73 4.23 -3.11
N ASP A 38 -10.31 3.08 -3.63
CA ASP A 38 -8.89 2.84 -3.90
C ASP A 38 -8.30 3.81 -4.93
N LEU A 39 -9.09 4.15 -5.97
CA LEU A 39 -8.70 5.15 -6.96
C LEU A 39 -8.59 6.55 -6.32
N PHE A 40 -9.53 6.88 -5.43
CA PHE A 40 -9.53 8.14 -4.72
C PHE A 40 -8.32 8.26 -3.80
N ASP A 41 -8.07 7.25 -2.96
CA ASP A 41 -6.95 7.21 -2.02
C ASP A 41 -5.61 7.30 -2.75
N TRP A 42 -5.49 6.62 -3.89
CA TRP A 42 -4.33 6.73 -4.75
C TRP A 42 -4.12 8.15 -5.26
N VAL A 43 -5.16 8.78 -5.84
CA VAL A 43 -5.04 10.13 -6.40
C VAL A 43 -4.78 11.15 -5.29
N ALA A 44 -5.41 11.01 -4.13
CA ALA A 44 -5.18 11.86 -2.97
C ALA A 44 -3.73 11.78 -2.47
N ALA A 45 -3.13 10.58 -2.46
CA ALA A 45 -1.76 10.40 -2.00
C ALA A 45 -0.70 10.83 -3.02
N ILE A 46 -0.90 10.50 -4.30
CA ILE A 46 0.12 10.66 -5.35
C ILE A 46 -0.01 11.97 -6.13
N SER A 47 -1.24 12.45 -6.33
CA SER A 47 -1.52 13.58 -7.21
C SER A 47 -2.71 14.42 -6.73
N PRO A 48 -2.64 14.98 -5.51
CA PRO A 48 -3.76 15.69 -4.88
C PRO A 48 -4.27 16.89 -5.70
N ALA A 49 -3.44 17.45 -6.59
CA ALA A 49 -3.83 18.52 -7.51
C ALA A 49 -4.97 18.13 -8.47
N HIS A 50 -5.19 16.83 -8.71
CA HIS A 50 -6.21 16.33 -9.65
C HIS A 50 -7.49 15.85 -8.96
N LEU A 51 -7.71 16.20 -7.68
CA LEU A 51 -8.93 15.80 -6.94
C LEU A 51 -10.20 16.56 -7.34
N HIS A 52 -10.12 17.56 -8.22
CA HIS A 52 -11.30 18.23 -8.75
C HIS A 52 -11.95 17.38 -9.85
N GLU A 53 -13.28 17.31 -9.86
CA GLU A 53 -14.10 16.35 -10.61
C GLU A 53 -13.64 16.10 -12.05
N ARG A 54 -13.47 17.17 -12.84
CA ARG A 54 -13.08 17.06 -14.25
C ARG A 54 -11.65 16.54 -14.45
N ALA A 55 -10.70 16.94 -13.61
CA ALA A 55 -9.32 16.45 -13.71
C ALA A 55 -9.16 15.06 -13.12
N TYR A 56 -9.97 14.69 -12.13
CA TYR A 56 -9.94 13.37 -11.52
C TYR A 56 -10.19 12.28 -12.57
N ALA A 57 -11.33 12.37 -13.27
CA ALA A 57 -11.68 11.38 -14.29
C ALA A 57 -10.64 11.31 -15.41
N LEU A 58 -10.17 12.47 -15.89
CA LEU A 58 -9.12 12.54 -16.91
C LEU A 58 -7.79 11.96 -16.43
N TYR A 59 -7.41 12.20 -15.18
CA TYR A 59 -6.18 11.68 -14.60
C TYR A 59 -6.24 10.16 -14.44
N VAL A 60 -7.33 9.65 -13.86
CA VAL A 60 -7.58 8.21 -13.68
C VAL A 60 -7.51 7.48 -15.02
N GLN A 61 -8.21 8.00 -16.03
CA GLN A 61 -8.25 7.40 -17.37
C GLN A 61 -6.90 7.51 -18.08
N ARG A 62 -6.31 8.71 -18.16
CA ARG A 62 -5.09 8.97 -18.94
C ARG A 62 -3.88 8.21 -18.40
N TYR A 63 -3.81 8.02 -17.09
CA TYR A 63 -2.68 7.36 -16.44
C TYR A 63 -2.97 5.93 -16.03
N ASP A 64 -4.11 5.34 -16.42
CA ASP A 64 -4.51 3.99 -16.02
C ASP A 64 -4.27 3.72 -14.53
N VAL A 65 -4.89 4.55 -13.69
CA VAL A 65 -4.73 4.44 -12.22
C VAL A 65 -5.25 3.09 -11.73
N ALA A 66 -6.28 2.53 -12.35
CA ALA A 66 -6.81 1.22 -12.00
C ALA A 66 -5.77 0.10 -12.18
N GLY A 67 -5.06 0.07 -13.31
CA GLY A 67 -3.96 -0.88 -13.53
C GLY A 67 -2.86 -0.73 -12.48
N LYS A 68 -2.52 0.50 -12.10
CA LYS A 68 -1.46 0.78 -11.10
C LYS A 68 -1.86 0.38 -9.70
N VAL A 69 -3.09 0.66 -9.30
CA VAL A 69 -3.63 0.21 -8.00
C VAL A 69 -3.65 -1.31 -7.96
N ARG A 70 -4.06 -1.97 -9.04
CA ARG A 70 -4.04 -3.44 -9.14
C ARG A 70 -2.63 -3.99 -8.92
N THR A 71 -1.64 -3.46 -9.63
CA THR A 71 -0.23 -3.86 -9.48
C THR A 71 0.28 -3.59 -8.07
N ALA A 72 0.06 -2.40 -7.52
CA ALA A 72 0.47 -2.07 -6.17
C ALA A 72 -0.17 -2.96 -5.10
N LYS A 73 -1.44 -3.35 -5.28
CA LYS A 73 -2.11 -4.32 -4.41
C LYS A 73 -1.54 -5.72 -4.54
N LEU A 74 -1.21 -6.17 -5.76
CA LEU A 74 -0.53 -7.46 -5.98
C LEU A 74 0.84 -7.53 -5.29
N HIS A 75 1.59 -6.42 -5.30
CA HIS A 75 2.89 -6.33 -4.64
C HIS A 75 2.82 -6.07 -3.13
N GLY A 76 1.63 -5.73 -2.61
CA GLY A 76 1.44 -5.37 -1.19
C GLY A 76 1.90 -3.95 -0.84
N ASP A 77 2.20 -3.11 -1.83
CA ASP A 77 2.72 -1.75 -1.64
C ASP A 77 1.63 -0.68 -1.57
N PHE A 78 0.38 -1.02 -1.94
CA PHE A 78 -0.72 -0.06 -2.02
C PHE A 78 -0.92 0.76 -0.74
N GLU A 79 -1.02 0.08 0.41
CA GLU A 79 -1.20 0.73 1.72
C GLU A 79 -0.02 1.64 2.09
N ALA A 80 1.20 1.26 1.73
CA ALA A 80 2.39 2.07 2.01
C ALA A 80 2.45 3.33 1.13
N LEU A 81 2.01 3.22 -0.12
CA LEU A 81 1.94 4.32 -1.08
C LEU A 81 0.85 5.32 -0.72
N THR A 82 -0.29 4.87 -0.21
CA THR A 82 -1.41 5.74 0.19
C THR A 82 -1.25 6.33 1.59
N ALA A 83 -0.59 5.62 2.52
CA ALA A 83 -0.35 6.10 3.89
C ALA A 83 0.57 7.33 4.00
N ARG A 84 1.39 7.61 2.98
CA ARG A 84 2.22 8.81 2.91
C ARG A 84 1.76 9.69 1.75
N PRO A 85 0.96 10.74 1.97
CA PRO A 85 0.72 11.72 0.92
C PRO A 85 2.07 12.31 0.48
N GLY A 86 2.50 11.92 -0.73
CA GLY A 86 3.77 12.36 -1.28
C GLY A 86 3.73 13.87 -1.45
N ARG A 87 4.79 14.57 -1.04
CA ARG A 87 4.92 15.98 -1.43
C ARG A 87 4.85 16.04 -2.97
N PRO A 88 4.13 17.00 -3.56
CA PRO A 88 3.92 17.04 -5.00
C PRO A 88 5.23 17.44 -5.70
N TRP A 89 6.07 16.46 -6.04
CA TRP A 89 7.33 16.70 -6.76
C TRP A 89 7.40 15.80 -8.01
N HIS A 90 6.40 15.88 -8.88
CA HIS A 90 6.31 15.12 -10.14
C HIS A 90 5.73 13.71 -9.97
N ALA A 91 4.40 13.58 -10.05
CA ALA A 91 3.67 12.31 -10.14
C ALA A 91 4.32 11.29 -11.11
N ARG A 92 4.98 11.77 -12.18
CA ARG A 92 5.78 10.98 -13.13
C ARG A 92 6.83 10.08 -12.47
N LEU A 93 7.50 10.50 -11.39
CA LEU A 93 8.53 9.69 -10.73
C LEU A 93 7.94 8.59 -9.86
N ALA A 94 6.80 8.83 -9.22
CA ALA A 94 6.05 7.78 -8.52
C ALA A 94 5.57 6.69 -9.50
N LEU A 95 5.22 7.07 -10.74
CA LEU A 95 4.83 6.10 -11.78
C LEU A 95 5.96 5.17 -12.23
N HIS A 96 7.23 5.61 -12.15
CA HIS A 96 8.38 4.79 -12.51
C HIS A 96 8.74 3.73 -11.46
N ALA A 97 8.25 3.87 -10.23
CA ALA A 97 8.57 2.93 -9.14
C ALA A 97 7.66 1.68 -9.14
N ILE A 98 6.62 1.66 -9.98
CA ILE A 98 5.52 0.67 -9.95
C ILE A 98 5.46 -0.16 -11.25
N LEU A 99 6.21 0.26 -12.28
CA LEU A 99 6.46 -0.49 -13.52
C LEU A 99 7.67 -1.40 -13.36
#